data_AF-A0A1H9CZB7-F1
#
_entry.id   AF-A0A1H9CZB7-F1
#
_cell.length_a   1.000
_cell.length_b   1.000
_cell.length_c   1.000
_cell.angle_alpha   90.00
_cell.angle_beta   90.00
_cell.angle_gamma   90.00
#
_symmetry.space_group_name_H-M   'P 1'
#
loop_
_entity.id
_entity.type
_entity.pdbx_description
1 polymer ?
#
loop_
_entity_poly.entity_id
_entity_poly.type
_entity_poly.pdbx_seq_one_letter_code
_entity_poly.pdbx_strand_id
1 'polypeptide(L)'
;MLIRQAEEKDVFDIKDLYFNFLTQYPPKEEQDIEVWKKLINEMNRSENLYLLVVEEDNRVVSTVQLAIIPSLTHNVRSFAVVENVVTHEDYRKKGFASMLLQEAIKIAQNKNCYKIFLETGSNRETTLNFYKENGFEKDTKHSFLKKL
;
A
#
# COMPACT_ATOMS: atom_id res chain seq x y z
N MET A 1 4.87 -7.64 -17.08
CA MET A 1 4.35 -7.67 -15.70
C MET A 1 5.36 -8.20 -14.72
N LEU A 2 5.71 -7.40 -13.72
CA LEU A 2 6.61 -7.77 -12.62
C LEU A 2 6.06 -7.19 -11.29
N ILE A 3 6.03 -8.01 -10.24
CA ILE A 3 5.79 -7.55 -8.86
C ILE A 3 7.13 -7.48 -8.14
N ARG A 4 7.43 -6.33 -7.55
CA ARG A 4 8.68 -6.10 -6.81
C ARG A 4 8.52 -4.98 -5.78
N GLN A 5 9.54 -4.77 -4.95
CA GLN A 5 9.66 -3.52 -4.19
C GLN A 5 9.99 -2.37 -5.15
N ALA A 6 9.53 -1.17 -4.80
CA ALA A 6 9.85 0.06 -5.51
C ALA A 6 11.35 0.34 -5.46
N GLU A 7 11.87 0.95 -6.50
CA GLU A 7 13.25 1.43 -6.61
C GLU A 7 13.23 2.95 -6.82
N GLU A 8 14.36 3.63 -6.60
CA GLU A 8 14.45 5.10 -6.79
C GLU A 8 14.03 5.56 -8.19
N LYS A 9 14.24 4.71 -9.21
CA LYS A 9 13.85 4.99 -10.60
C LYS A 9 12.33 5.14 -10.78
N ASP A 10 11.53 4.54 -9.90
CA ASP A 10 10.07 4.53 -9.98
C ASP A 10 9.43 5.81 -9.44
N VAL A 11 10.22 6.74 -8.89
CA VAL A 11 9.73 7.89 -8.11
C VAL A 11 8.70 8.73 -8.87
N PHE A 12 8.88 8.91 -10.18
CA PHE A 12 7.96 9.72 -11.00
C PHE A 12 6.64 9.00 -11.27
N ASP A 13 6.67 7.70 -11.52
CA ASP A 13 5.46 6.89 -11.69
C ASP A 13 4.67 6.77 -10.39
N ILE A 14 5.35 6.60 -9.25
CA ILE A 14 4.72 6.56 -7.93
C ILE A 14 4.10 7.92 -7.60
N LYS A 15 4.80 9.01 -7.89
CA LYS A 15 4.25 10.36 -7.71
C LYS A 15 3.01 10.56 -8.56
N ASP A 16 3.03 10.15 -9.83
CA ASP A 16 1.88 10.20 -10.73
C ASP A 16 0.68 9.40 -10.16
N LEU A 17 0.93 8.16 -9.73
CA LEU A 17 -0.08 7.33 -9.06
C LEU A 17 -0.70 8.02 -7.85
N TYR A 18 0.12 8.63 -6.99
CA TYR A 18 -0.36 9.29 -5.78
C TYR A 18 -1.12 10.58 -6.06
N PHE A 19 -0.65 11.37 -7.01
CA PHE A 19 -1.20 12.71 -7.25
C PHE A 19 -2.46 12.65 -8.11
N ASN A 20 -2.51 11.72 -9.07
CA ASN A 20 -3.59 11.67 -10.06
C ASN A 20 -4.62 10.57 -9.77
N PHE A 21 -4.28 9.52 -9.01
CA PHE A 21 -5.15 8.34 -8.88
C PHE A 21 -5.46 7.91 -7.44
N LEU A 22 -4.65 8.28 -6.44
CA LEU A 22 -4.84 7.86 -5.05
C LEU A 22 -5.79 8.78 -4.27
N THR A 23 -5.61 10.10 -4.38
CA THR A 23 -6.38 11.10 -3.60
C THR A 23 -7.08 12.12 -4.50
N GLN A 24 -8.23 12.59 -4.06
CA GLN A 24 -8.94 13.71 -4.70
C GLN A 24 -8.30 15.07 -4.37
N TYR A 25 -7.44 15.13 -3.35
CA TYR A 25 -6.81 16.34 -2.87
C TYR A 25 -5.30 16.12 -2.74
N PRO A 26 -4.57 16.05 -3.87
CA PRO A 26 -3.12 15.92 -3.83
C PRO A 26 -2.48 17.17 -3.21
N PRO A 27 -1.28 17.04 -2.62
CA PRO A 27 -0.49 18.18 -2.17
C PRO A 27 -0.30 19.21 -3.28
N LYS A 28 -0.33 20.51 -2.93
CA LYS A 28 -0.11 21.61 -3.88
C LYS A 28 1.32 22.11 -3.86
N GLU A 29 2.04 21.79 -2.79
CA GLU A 29 3.42 22.14 -2.56
C GLU A 29 4.33 21.39 -3.53
N GLU A 30 5.44 22.02 -3.89
CA GLU A 30 6.48 21.35 -4.66
C GLU A 30 7.04 20.17 -3.86
N GLN A 31 7.17 19.02 -4.53
CA GLN A 31 7.69 17.80 -3.92
C GLN A 31 9.18 17.68 -4.21
N ASP A 32 9.97 17.51 -3.16
CA ASP A 32 11.39 17.19 -3.27
C ASP A 32 11.57 15.73 -3.70
N ILE A 33 11.92 15.52 -4.97
CA ILE A 33 12.09 14.19 -5.56
C ILE A 33 13.26 13.42 -4.95
N GLU A 34 14.31 14.11 -4.51
CA GLU A 34 15.46 13.43 -3.90
C GLU A 34 15.11 12.90 -2.51
N VAL A 35 14.27 13.62 -1.76
CA VAL A 35 13.69 13.10 -0.51
C VAL A 35 12.85 11.85 -0.76
N TRP A 36 12.03 11.82 -1.82
CA TRP A 36 11.24 10.64 -2.15
C TRP A 36 12.11 9.43 -2.50
N LYS A 37 13.14 9.62 -3.34
CA LYS A 37 14.10 8.55 -3.68
C LYS A 37 14.79 8.01 -2.43
N LYS A 38 15.28 8.91 -1.57
CA LYS A 38 15.91 8.53 -0.29
C LYS A 38 14.96 7.70 0.57
N LEU A 39 13.69 8.10 0.70
CA LEU A 39 12.69 7.36 1.46
C LEU A 39 12.39 5.97 0.87
N ILE A 40 12.29 5.85 -0.46
CA ILE A 40 12.16 4.55 -1.13
C ILE A 40 13.33 3.63 -0.76
N ASN A 41 14.56 4.15 -0.80
CA ASN A 41 15.74 3.38 -0.42
C ASN A 41 15.79 3.04 1.07
N GLU A 42 15.35 3.93 1.96
CA GLU A 42 15.21 3.64 3.38
C GLU A 42 14.18 2.53 3.65
N MET A 43 13.04 2.54 2.93
CA MET A 43 12.05 1.48 2.99
C MET A 43 12.64 0.14 2.51
N ASN A 44 13.39 0.12 1.41
CA ASN A 44 14.02 -1.10 0.91
C ASN A 44 15.08 -1.70 1.86
N ARG A 45 15.68 -0.87 2.73
CA ARG A 45 16.61 -1.32 3.78
C ARG A 45 15.90 -1.73 5.07
N SER A 46 14.63 -1.39 5.22
CA SER A 46 13.82 -1.72 6.39
C SER A 46 13.35 -3.17 6.32
N GLU A 47 13.38 -3.86 7.45
CA GLU A 47 12.76 -5.18 7.56
C GLU A 47 11.24 -5.12 7.76
N ASN A 48 10.68 -3.93 7.94
CA ASN A 48 9.30 -3.72 8.40
C ASN A 48 8.49 -2.79 7.48
N LEU A 49 9.12 -2.15 6.50
CA LEU A 49 8.44 -1.25 5.57
C LEU A 49 8.62 -1.79 4.17
N TYR A 50 7.53 -1.81 3.41
CA TYR A 50 7.52 -2.30 2.04
C TYR A 50 6.68 -1.35 1.19
N LEU A 51 7.27 -0.86 0.11
CA LEU A 51 6.51 -0.23 -0.97
C LEU A 51 6.53 -1.19 -2.16
N LEU A 52 5.44 -1.91 -2.36
CA LEU A 52 5.30 -2.90 -3.41
C LEU A 52 4.70 -2.24 -4.65
N VAL A 53 5.19 -2.63 -5.83
CA VAL A 53 4.76 -2.10 -7.12
C VAL A 53 4.47 -3.22 -8.12
N VAL A 54 3.53 -2.96 -9.03
CA VAL A 54 3.40 -3.69 -10.29
C VAL A 54 3.99 -2.85 -11.40
N GLU A 55 4.96 -3.41 -12.09
CA GLU A 55 5.53 -2.86 -13.31
C GLU A 55 4.93 -3.56 -14.54
N GLU A 56 4.37 -2.78 -15.44
CA GLU A 56 3.84 -3.21 -16.74
C GLU A 56 4.33 -2.24 -17.82
N ASP A 57 4.80 -2.76 -18.95
CA ASP A 57 5.32 -1.95 -20.06
C ASP A 57 6.40 -0.93 -19.65
N ASN A 58 7.32 -1.34 -18.76
CA ASN A 58 8.38 -0.52 -18.16
C ASN A 58 7.87 0.70 -17.36
N ARG A 59 6.63 0.66 -16.87
CA ARG A 59 6.02 1.68 -16.03
C ARG A 59 5.46 1.07 -14.75
N VAL A 60 5.63 1.75 -13.62
CA VAL A 60 4.91 1.38 -12.40
C VAL A 60 3.44 1.84 -12.51
N VAL A 61 2.52 0.87 -12.47
CA VAL A 61 1.08 1.10 -12.73
C VAL A 61 0.19 0.83 -11.52
N SER A 62 0.74 0.25 -10.46
CA SER A 62 0.01 0.01 -9.22
C SER A 62 0.98 -0.02 -8.04
N THR A 63 0.54 0.46 -6.87
CA THR A 63 1.31 0.36 -5.62
C THR A 63 0.46 -0.10 -4.44
N VAL A 64 1.15 -0.67 -3.45
CA VAL A 64 0.65 -0.93 -2.09
C VAL A 64 1.79 -0.63 -1.12
N GLN A 65 1.51 0.16 -0.08
CA GLN A 65 2.43 0.33 1.04
C GLN A 65 2.02 -0.60 2.18
N LEU A 66 2.99 -1.31 2.75
CA LEU A 66 2.81 -2.23 3.87
C LEU A 66 3.78 -1.86 5.00
N ALA A 67 3.26 -1.75 6.21
CA ALA A 67 4.04 -1.58 7.42
C ALA A 67 3.80 -2.75 8.38
N ILE A 68 4.89 -3.34 8.89
CA ILE A 68 4.88 -4.34 9.95
C ILE A 68 5.21 -3.64 11.26
N ILE A 69 4.32 -3.75 12.24
CA ILE A 69 4.45 -3.10 13.54
C ILE A 69 4.68 -4.18 14.59
N PRO A 70 5.88 -4.24 15.20
CA PRO A 70 6.16 -5.11 16.34
C PRO A 70 5.17 -4.83 17.47
N SER A 71 4.72 -5.89 18.15
CA SER A 71 3.83 -5.77 19.30
C SER A 71 4.23 -6.72 20.40
N LEU A 72 4.00 -6.31 21.65
CA LEU A 72 4.09 -7.17 22.83
C LEU A 72 2.78 -7.95 23.07
N THR A 73 1.71 -7.59 22.36
CA THR A 73 0.40 -8.24 22.48
C THR A 73 0.34 -9.51 21.63
N HIS A 74 -0.71 -10.32 21.81
CA HIS A 74 -0.95 -11.54 21.03
C HIS A 74 0.26 -12.49 20.98
N ASN A 75 0.90 -12.70 22.13
CA ASN A 75 2.11 -13.52 22.27
C ASN A 75 3.30 -12.99 21.44
N VAL A 76 3.57 -11.69 21.55
CA VAL A 76 4.68 -11.01 20.87
C VAL A 76 4.61 -11.14 19.35
N ARG A 77 3.39 -11.15 18.80
CA ARG A 77 3.16 -11.22 17.35
C ARG A 77 2.91 -9.82 16.81
N SER A 78 3.64 -9.47 15.75
CA SER A 78 3.44 -8.21 15.03
C SER A 78 2.04 -8.12 14.43
N PHE A 79 1.66 -6.94 13.97
CA PHE A 79 0.53 -6.77 13.06
C PHE A 79 0.94 -5.93 11.86
N ALA A 80 0.17 -6.02 10.79
CA ALA A 80 0.45 -5.31 9.55
C ALA A 80 -0.62 -4.26 9.26
N VAL A 81 -0.21 -3.16 8.63
CA VAL A 81 -1.08 -2.12 8.11
C VAL A 81 -0.80 -1.95 6.62
N VAL A 82 -1.86 -1.94 5.82
CA VAL A 82 -1.81 -1.62 4.40
C VAL A 82 -2.33 -0.20 4.18
N GLU A 83 -1.56 0.58 3.43
CA GLU A 83 -1.88 1.95 3.06
C GLU A 83 -1.61 2.16 1.56
N ASN A 84 -2.12 3.28 1.03
CA ASN A 84 -1.77 3.78 -0.30
C ASN A 84 -1.98 2.76 -1.43
N VAL A 85 -3.08 2.01 -1.39
CA VAL A 85 -3.47 1.06 -2.45
C VAL A 85 -4.00 1.86 -3.65
N VAL A 86 -3.29 1.82 -4.78
CA VAL A 86 -3.72 2.52 -5.99
C VAL A 86 -3.30 1.77 -7.25
N THR A 87 -4.13 1.87 -8.29
CA THR A 87 -3.82 1.41 -9.66
C THR A 87 -4.20 2.52 -10.64
N HIS A 88 -3.31 2.81 -11.58
CA HIS A 88 -3.54 3.72 -12.71
C HIS A 88 -4.82 3.32 -13.45
N GLU A 89 -5.62 4.29 -13.89
CA GLU A 89 -6.98 4.02 -14.38
C GLU A 89 -7.03 3.07 -15.59
N ASP A 90 -6.14 3.25 -16.56
CA ASP A 90 -5.99 2.38 -17.75
C ASP A 90 -5.55 0.94 -17.43
N TYR A 91 -5.06 0.70 -16.22
CA TYR A 91 -4.57 -0.60 -15.76
C TYR A 91 -5.48 -1.24 -14.70
N ARG A 92 -6.63 -0.61 -14.39
CA ARG A 92 -7.64 -1.18 -13.48
C ARG A 92 -8.30 -2.40 -14.10
N LYS A 93 -8.93 -3.21 -13.23
CA LYS A 93 -9.63 -4.47 -13.59
C LYS A 93 -8.73 -5.55 -14.21
N LYS A 94 -7.40 -5.39 -14.16
CA LYS A 94 -6.40 -6.40 -14.52
C LYS A 94 -5.90 -7.25 -13.33
N GLY A 95 -6.42 -6.99 -12.12
CA GLY A 95 -6.05 -7.73 -10.90
C GLY A 95 -4.79 -7.24 -10.18
N PHE A 96 -4.12 -6.19 -10.66
CA PHE A 96 -2.83 -5.74 -10.11
C PHE A 96 -2.86 -5.35 -8.63
N ALA A 97 -3.85 -4.57 -8.19
CA ALA A 97 -4.00 -4.25 -6.77
C ALA A 97 -4.24 -5.52 -5.92
N SER A 98 -5.00 -6.49 -6.44
CA SER A 98 -5.21 -7.77 -5.75
C SER A 98 -3.91 -8.56 -5.61
N MET A 99 -3.10 -8.62 -6.66
CA MET A 99 -1.81 -9.29 -6.61
C MET A 99 -0.87 -8.65 -5.56
N LEU A 100 -0.85 -7.32 -5.47
CA LEU A 100 -0.08 -6.60 -4.45
C LEU A 100 -0.60 -6.86 -3.03
N LEU A 101 -1.93 -6.89 -2.84
CA LEU A 101 -2.52 -7.24 -1.54
C LEU A 101 -2.19 -8.68 -1.14
N GLN A 102 -2.22 -9.64 -2.06
CA GLN A 102 -1.83 -11.02 -1.76
C GLN A 102 -0.34 -11.13 -1.37
N GLU A 103 0.54 -10.40 -2.05
CA GLU A 103 1.96 -10.37 -1.66
C GLU A 103 2.15 -9.71 -0.29
N ALA A 104 1.41 -8.63 0.01
CA ALA A 104 1.44 -7.98 1.32
C ALA A 104 0.94 -8.91 2.44
N ILE A 105 -0.14 -9.68 2.20
CA ILE A 105 -0.66 -10.69 3.13
C ILE A 105 0.40 -11.77 3.36
N LYS A 106 1.04 -12.27 2.30
CA LYS A 106 2.10 -13.28 2.39
C LYS A 106 3.31 -12.78 3.20
N ILE A 107 3.75 -11.54 2.98
CA ILE A 107 4.82 -10.92 3.79
C ILE A 107 4.40 -10.85 5.26
N ALA A 108 3.18 -10.40 5.57
CA ALA A 108 2.68 -10.33 6.94
C ALA A 108 2.62 -11.72 7.60
N GLN A 109 2.17 -12.75 6.88
CA GLN A 109 2.18 -14.14 7.36
C GLN A 109 3.60 -14.62 7.67
N ASN A 110 4.55 -14.38 6.76
CA ASN A 110 5.97 -14.75 6.96
C ASN A 110 6.62 -14.01 8.14
N LYS A 111 6.16 -12.78 8.43
CA LYS A 111 6.57 -12.00 9.61
C LYS A 111 5.80 -12.40 10.88
N ASN A 112 5.05 -13.50 10.86
CA ASN A 112 4.24 -14.02 11.96
C ASN A 112 3.23 -13.00 12.50
N CYS A 113 2.70 -12.12 11.64
CA CYS A 113 1.68 -11.17 12.05
C CYS A 113 0.41 -11.90 12.49
N TYR A 114 -0.24 -11.43 13.55
CA TYR A 114 -1.53 -11.99 13.98
C TYR A 114 -2.72 -11.41 13.23
N LYS A 115 -2.55 -10.23 12.61
CA LYS A 115 -3.53 -9.59 11.74
C LYS A 115 -2.86 -8.67 10.72
N ILE A 116 -3.59 -8.38 9.66
CA ILE A 116 -3.33 -7.32 8.68
C ILE A 116 -4.62 -6.51 8.54
N PHE A 117 -4.53 -5.18 8.46
CA PHE A 117 -5.71 -4.34 8.27
C PHE A 117 -5.41 -3.11 7.43
N LEU A 118 -6.46 -2.47 6.96
CA LEU A 118 -6.44 -1.20 6.23
C LEU A 118 -7.70 -0.41 6.57
N GLU A 119 -7.65 0.89 6.34
CA GLU A 119 -8.82 1.77 6.42
C GLU A 119 -9.14 2.31 5.03
N THR A 120 -10.43 2.46 4.73
CA THR A 120 -10.86 3.13 3.51
C THR A 120 -11.98 4.11 3.81
N GLY A 121 -11.84 5.34 3.33
CA GLY A 121 -12.91 6.35 3.36
C GLY A 121 -13.98 6.13 2.29
N SER A 122 -13.83 5.13 1.42
CA SER A 122 -14.79 4.84 0.36
C SER A 122 -16.00 4.11 0.91
N ASN A 123 -17.17 4.71 0.74
CA ASN A 123 -18.46 4.04 0.96
C ASN A 123 -18.98 3.33 -0.30
N ARG A 124 -18.21 3.32 -1.40
CA ARG A 124 -18.62 2.66 -2.64
C ARG A 124 -18.58 1.14 -2.45
N GLU A 125 -19.70 0.49 -2.72
CA GLU A 125 -19.83 -0.96 -2.60
C GLU A 125 -18.78 -1.72 -3.42
N THR A 126 -18.42 -1.20 -4.60
CA THR A 126 -17.35 -1.77 -5.43
C THR A 126 -15.99 -1.82 -4.72
N THR A 127 -15.64 -0.77 -3.96
CA THR A 127 -14.38 -0.74 -3.19
C THR A 127 -14.45 -1.68 -2.00
N LEU A 128 -15.59 -1.72 -1.30
CA LEU A 128 -15.78 -2.62 -0.16
C LEU A 128 -15.75 -4.09 -0.59
N ASN A 129 -16.37 -4.44 -1.70
CA ASN A 129 -16.37 -5.79 -2.25
C ASN A 129 -14.99 -6.18 -2.77
N PHE A 130 -14.24 -5.27 -3.39
CA PHE A 130 -12.84 -5.50 -3.77
C PHE A 130 -11.98 -5.95 -2.57
N TYR A 131 -12.09 -5.28 -1.42
CA TYR A 131 -11.34 -5.70 -0.23
C TYR A 131 -11.84 -7.06 0.31
N LYS A 132 -13.15 -7.32 0.29
CA LYS A 132 -13.71 -8.63 0.67
C LYS A 132 -13.19 -9.77 -0.20
N GLU A 133 -13.16 -9.57 -1.51
CA GLU A 133 -12.62 -10.52 -2.48
C GLU A 133 -11.13 -10.81 -2.26
N ASN A 134 -10.40 -9.90 -1.62
CA ASN A 134 -8.99 -10.07 -1.25
C ASN A 134 -8.79 -10.64 0.17
N GLY A 135 -9.85 -11.12 0.81
CA GLY A 135 -9.79 -11.79 2.12
C GLY A 135 -9.89 -10.85 3.31
N PHE A 136 -10.23 -9.57 3.11
CA PHE A 136 -10.51 -8.64 4.20
C PHE A 136 -11.97 -8.71 4.63
N GLU A 137 -12.23 -8.48 5.90
CA GLU A 137 -13.59 -8.39 6.43
C GLU A 137 -13.80 -7.03 7.09
N LYS A 138 -15.05 -6.57 7.13
CA LYS A 138 -15.39 -5.33 7.83
C LYS A 138 -15.25 -5.55 9.33
N ASP A 139 -14.30 -4.87 9.96
CA ASP A 139 -14.13 -4.90 11.42
C ASP A 139 -15.30 -4.18 12.12
N THR A 140 -15.58 -4.56 13.36
CA THR A 140 -16.56 -3.91 14.26
C THR A 140 -15.92 -2.78 15.07
N LYS A 141 -14.62 -2.55 14.93
CA LYS A 141 -13.89 -1.48 15.62
C LYS A 141 -14.18 -0.11 15.02
N HIS A 142 -14.03 0.91 15.85
CA HIS A 142 -14.17 2.31 15.47
C HIS A 142 -12.79 2.94 15.28
N SER A 143 -12.61 3.66 14.19
CA SER A 143 -11.42 4.48 13.92
C SER A 143 -11.61 5.89 14.48
N PHE A 144 -10.59 6.44 15.13
CA PHE A 144 -10.60 7.80 15.67
C PHE A 144 -9.42 8.59 15.08
N LEU A 145 -9.72 9.69 14.37
CA LEU A 145 -8.73 10.54 13.73
C LEU A 145 -8.59 11.87 14.48
N LYS A 146 -7.36 12.26 14.81
CA LYS A 146 -7.00 13.63 15.24
C LYS A 146 -5.96 14.19 14.28
N LYS A 147 -6.28 15.30 13.63
CA LYS A 147 -5.32 16.04 12.80
C LYS A 147 -4.27 16.69 13.70
N LEU A 148 -3.00 16.59 13.32
CA LEU A 148 -1.85 17.22 13.97
C LEU A 148 -1.47 18.52 13.26
#